data_AF-A0A528V7A5-F1
#
_entry.id   AF-A0A528V7A5-F1
#
_cell.length_a   1.000
_cell.length_b   1.000
_cell.length_c   1.000
_cell.angle_alpha   90.00
_cell.angle_beta   90.00
_cell.angle_gamma   90.00
#
_symmetry.space_group_name_H-M   'P 1'
#
loop_
_entity.id
_entity.type
_entity.pdbx_description
1 polymer ?
#
loop_
_entity_poly.entity_id
_entity_poly.type
_entity_poly.pdbx_seq_one_letter_code
_entity_poly.pdbx_strand_id
1 'polypeptide(L)'
;VAAALLAALFGGSGADWVGSGSGADASMRVRKAEVVDAALAFHGTGLRDPLEALRRVGGREFAAIAGAILAARTQKIPVLLDGLVATAAAAALHAADATALDHC
;
A
#
# COMPACT_ATOMS: atom_id res chain seq x y z
N VAL A 1 -2.04 -5.37 -5.34
CA VAL A 1 -2.00 -3.91 -5.08
C VAL A 1 -1.49 -3.64 -3.67
N ALA A 2 -2.30 -3.85 -2.61
CA ALA A 2 -1.84 -3.64 -1.22
C ALA A 2 -0.47 -4.27 -0.91
N ALA A 3 -0.30 -5.57 -1.25
CA ALA A 3 0.97 -6.26 -1.07
C ALA A 3 2.15 -5.61 -1.81
N ALA A 4 1.95 -5.15 -3.04
CA ALA A 4 3.00 -4.47 -3.82
C ALA A 4 3.35 -3.10 -3.23
N LEU A 5 2.35 -2.36 -2.76
CA LEU A 5 2.56 -1.06 -2.12
C LEU A 5 3.30 -1.22 -0.79
N LEU A 6 2.92 -2.18 0.05
CA LEU A 6 3.61 -2.45 1.32
C LEU A 6 5.05 -2.93 1.10
N ALA A 7 5.27 -3.82 0.14
CA ALA A 7 6.62 -4.26 -0.24
C ALA A 7 7.47 -3.10 -0.78
N ALA A 8 6.88 -2.19 -1.55
CA ALA A 8 7.56 -0.99 -2.05
C ALA A 8 7.98 -0.05 -0.92
N LEU A 9 7.12 0.13 0.10
CA LEU A 9 7.35 1.06 1.21
C LEU A 9 8.27 0.50 2.30
N PHE A 10 8.18 -0.80 2.59
CA PHE A 10 8.84 -1.42 3.75
C PHE A 10 9.82 -2.53 3.38
N GLY A 11 10.00 -2.81 2.08
CA GLY A 11 10.88 -3.86 1.59
C GLY A 11 10.27 -5.27 1.70
N GLY A 12 11.09 -6.27 1.41
CA GLY A 12 10.67 -7.67 1.27
C GLY A 12 10.28 -8.03 -0.16
N SER A 13 9.76 -9.25 -0.30
CA SER A 13 9.32 -9.88 -1.55
C SER A 13 7.80 -10.01 -1.61
N GLY A 14 7.26 -10.35 -2.77
CA GLY A 14 5.85 -10.66 -2.95
C GLY A 14 5.37 -11.77 -2.01
N ALA A 15 6.23 -12.74 -1.70
CA ALA A 15 5.90 -13.84 -0.80
C ALA A 15 5.66 -13.38 0.66
N ASP A 16 6.31 -12.30 1.08
CA ASP A 16 6.18 -11.77 2.44
C ASP A 16 4.83 -11.06 2.65
N TRP A 17 4.26 -10.51 1.58
CA TRP A 17 3.09 -9.63 1.65
C TRP A 17 1.81 -10.22 1.05
N VAL A 18 1.90 -11.27 0.22
CA VAL A 18 0.74 -11.87 -0.43
C VAL A 18 0.05 -12.89 0.48
N GLY A 19 -1.15 -12.53 0.95
CA GLY A 19 -2.05 -13.43 1.66
C GLY A 19 -3.02 -14.21 0.75
N SER A 20 -3.90 -15.00 1.37
CA SER A 20 -4.99 -15.70 0.69
C SER A 20 -6.03 -14.76 0.08
N GLY A 21 -6.23 -13.57 0.66
CA GLY A 21 -7.28 -12.65 0.22
C GLY A 21 -8.66 -13.33 0.24
N SER A 22 -9.43 -13.22 -0.84
CA SER A 22 -10.74 -13.85 -1.01
C SER A 22 -10.68 -15.36 -1.31
N GLY A 23 -9.81 -16.11 -0.63
CA GLY A 23 -9.74 -17.57 -0.74
C GLY A 23 -8.77 -18.12 -1.80
N ALA A 24 -7.67 -17.43 -2.11
CA ALA A 24 -6.66 -17.92 -3.04
C ALA A 24 -5.95 -19.19 -2.54
N ASP A 25 -5.90 -20.21 -3.40
CA ASP A 25 -5.11 -21.42 -3.18
C ASP A 25 -3.59 -21.16 -3.25
N ALA A 26 -2.79 -22.19 -2.98
CA ALA A 26 -1.33 -22.08 -2.95
C ALA A 26 -0.74 -21.64 -4.30
N SER A 27 -1.22 -22.19 -5.41
CA SER A 27 -0.73 -21.83 -6.75
C SER A 27 -1.04 -20.37 -7.08
N MET A 28 -2.21 -19.91 -6.67
CA MET A 28 -2.62 -18.53 -6.90
C MET A 28 -1.84 -17.55 -6.02
N ARG A 29 -1.50 -17.93 -4.79
CA ARG A 29 -0.61 -17.11 -3.94
C ARG A 29 0.79 -16.99 -4.54
N VAL A 30 1.37 -18.07 -5.07
CA VAL A 30 2.67 -18.02 -5.74
C VAL A 30 2.64 -17.07 -6.94
N ARG A 31 1.66 -17.23 -7.84
CA ARG A 31 1.52 -16.33 -8.99
C ARG A 31 1.27 -14.88 -8.59
N LYS A 32 0.52 -14.62 -7.52
CA LYS A 32 0.33 -13.26 -6.97
C LYS A 32 1.64 -12.67 -6.44
N ALA A 33 2.46 -13.47 -5.75
CA ALA A 33 3.77 -13.05 -5.26
C ALA A 33 4.70 -12.70 -6.43
N GLU A 34 4.78 -13.56 -7.46
CA GLU A 34 5.57 -13.30 -8.66
C GLU A 34 5.19 -12.00 -9.36
N VAL A 35 3.89 -11.69 -9.43
CA VAL A 35 3.41 -10.42 -10.00
C VAL A 35 3.84 -9.21 -9.17
N VAL A 36 3.85 -9.35 -7.83
CA VAL A 36 4.37 -8.30 -6.95
C VAL A 36 5.87 -8.09 -7.20
N ASP A 37 6.66 -9.16 -7.21
CA ASP A 37 8.11 -9.08 -7.45
C ASP A 37 8.44 -8.48 -8.82
N ALA A 38 7.68 -8.86 -9.85
CA ALA A 38 7.82 -8.28 -11.19
C ALA A 38 7.53 -6.77 -11.19
N ALA A 39 6.51 -6.31 -10.46
CA ALA A 39 6.20 -4.89 -10.36
C ALA A 39 7.28 -4.10 -9.60
N LEU A 40 7.82 -4.68 -8.51
CA LEU A 40 8.93 -4.08 -7.76
C LEU A 40 10.18 -3.95 -8.63
N ALA A 41 10.54 -5.01 -9.35
CA ALA A 41 11.68 -5.01 -10.26
C ALA A 41 11.50 -4.01 -11.42
N PHE A 42 10.30 -3.95 -12.00
CA PHE A 42 10.02 -3.06 -13.13
C PHE A 42 10.13 -1.58 -12.76
N HIS A 43 9.64 -1.17 -11.59
CA HIS A 43 9.67 0.22 -11.16
C HIS A 43 10.97 0.60 -10.41
N GLY A 44 11.64 -0.37 -9.80
CA GLY A 44 12.96 -0.23 -9.18
C GLY A 44 13.06 0.98 -8.25
N THR A 45 14.12 1.79 -8.45
CA THR A 45 14.41 2.95 -7.60
C THR A 45 13.34 4.04 -7.62
N GLY A 46 12.40 3.99 -8.56
CA GLY A 46 11.24 4.88 -8.58
C GLY A 46 10.32 4.66 -7.37
N LEU A 47 10.34 3.50 -6.74
CA LEU A 47 9.49 3.20 -5.59
C LEU A 47 9.98 3.81 -4.27
N ARG A 48 11.15 4.48 -4.25
CA ARG A 48 11.72 5.06 -3.04
C ARG A 48 10.93 6.24 -2.49
N ASP A 49 10.23 6.99 -3.35
CA ASP A 49 9.33 8.04 -2.91
C ASP A 49 7.94 7.44 -2.63
N PRO A 50 7.34 7.64 -1.45
CA PRO A 50 6.07 7.00 -1.08
C PRO A 50 4.88 7.39 -1.96
N LEU A 51 4.82 8.64 -2.43
CA LEU A 51 3.75 9.10 -3.31
C LEU A 51 3.93 8.55 -4.73
N GLU A 52 5.17 8.41 -5.18
CA GLU A 52 5.49 7.72 -6.41
C GLU A 52 5.22 6.21 -6.34
N ALA A 53 5.43 5.57 -5.19
CA ALA A 53 5.02 4.17 -4.97
C ALA A 53 3.49 4.03 -5.05
N LEU A 54 2.75 4.92 -4.37
CA LEU A 54 1.29 4.98 -4.47
C LEU A 54 0.81 5.16 -5.92
N ARG A 55 1.46 6.05 -6.68
CA ARG A 55 1.16 6.32 -8.09
C ARG A 55 1.42 5.12 -8.99
N ARG A 56 2.51 4.39 -8.78
CA ARG A 56 2.96 3.30 -9.66
C ARG A 56 2.29 1.96 -9.35
N VAL A 57 2.13 1.61 -8.08
CA VAL A 57 1.65 0.27 -7.67
C VAL A 57 0.41 0.28 -6.77
N GLY A 58 -0.07 1.45 -6.33
CA GLY A 58 -1.26 1.59 -5.47
C GLY A 58 -2.58 1.72 -6.22
N GLY A 59 -2.61 2.38 -7.38
CA GLY A 59 -3.83 2.54 -8.18
C GLY A 59 -4.85 3.55 -7.61
N ARG A 60 -5.98 3.73 -8.33
CA ARG A 60 -6.93 4.83 -8.07
C ARG A 60 -7.65 4.74 -6.72
N GLU A 61 -8.02 3.54 -6.30
CA GLU A 61 -8.71 3.32 -5.03
C GLU A 61 -7.83 3.71 -3.83
N PHE A 62 -6.55 3.31 -3.85
CA PHE A 62 -5.61 3.64 -2.78
C PHE A 62 -5.31 5.14 -2.75
N ALA A 63 -5.20 5.78 -3.92
CA ALA A 63 -5.07 7.23 -3.99
C ALA A 63 -6.30 7.95 -3.41
N ALA A 64 -7.51 7.44 -3.65
CA ALA A 64 -8.73 7.99 -3.08
C ALA A 64 -8.78 7.85 -1.55
N ILE A 65 -8.42 6.67 -1.02
CA ILE A 65 -8.36 6.42 0.43
C ILE A 65 -7.31 7.34 1.08
N ALA A 66 -6.10 7.43 0.52
CA ALA A 66 -5.06 8.31 1.02
C ALA A 66 -5.51 9.79 1.00
N GLY A 67 -6.16 10.23 -0.08
CA GLY A 67 -6.74 11.57 -0.18
C GLY A 67 -7.82 11.83 0.89
N ALA A 68 -8.68 10.86 1.16
CA ALA A 68 -9.70 10.97 2.20
C ALA A 68 -9.08 11.10 3.60
N ILE A 69 -8.03 10.33 3.90
CA ILE A 69 -7.30 10.42 5.17
C ILE A 69 -6.68 11.81 5.34
N LEU A 70 -6.03 12.35 4.29
CA LEU A 70 -5.43 13.70 4.32
C LEU A 70 -6.48 14.80 4.50
N ALA A 71 -7.62 14.68 3.82
CA ALA A 71 -8.73 15.63 3.96
C ALA A 71 -9.29 15.61 5.39
N ALA A 72 -9.46 14.42 5.97
CA ALA A 72 -9.92 14.26 7.35
C ALA A 72 -8.94 14.89 8.36
N ARG A 73 -7.62 14.71 8.17
CA ARG A 73 -6.60 15.37 9.00
C ARG A 73 -6.74 16.88 8.98
N THR A 74 -6.89 17.46 7.78
CA THR A 74 -7.07 18.91 7.59
C THR A 74 -8.32 19.43 8.30
N GLN A 75 -9.37 18.61 8.36
CA GLN A 75 -10.64 18.92 9.01
C GLN A 75 -10.69 18.53 10.49
N LYS A 76 -9.61 17.96 11.04
CA LYS A 76 -9.53 17.45 12.42
C LYS A 76 -10.60 16.39 12.72
N ILE A 77 -10.90 15.55 11.74
CA ILE A 77 -11.86 14.44 11.86
C ILE A 77 -11.06 13.15 12.07
N PRO A 78 -11.34 12.37 13.13
CA PRO A 78 -10.67 11.09 13.33
C PRO A 78 -11.07 10.06 12.27
N VAL A 79 -10.15 9.17 11.89
CA VAL A 79 -10.39 8.15 10.85
C VAL A 79 -10.05 6.76 11.37
N LEU A 80 -11.07 5.93 11.57
CA LEU A 80 -10.84 4.51 11.87
C LEU A 80 -10.42 3.77 10.59
N LEU A 81 -9.22 3.18 10.60
CA LEU A 81 -8.74 2.33 9.52
C LEU A 81 -9.36 0.93 9.58
N ASP A 82 -9.73 0.39 8.42
CA ASP A 82 -10.24 -0.98 8.28
C ASP A 82 -9.09 -1.97 8.02
N GLY A 83 -9.19 -2.86 7.03
CA GLY A 83 -8.23 -3.91 6.75
C GLY A 83 -7.07 -3.46 5.84
N LEU A 84 -6.35 -4.48 5.35
CA LEU A 84 -5.07 -4.35 4.65
C LEU A 84 -5.05 -3.31 3.52
N VAL A 85 -6.15 -3.15 2.78
CA VAL A 85 -6.26 -2.18 1.69
C VAL A 85 -6.21 -0.75 2.23
N ALA A 86 -7.04 -0.43 3.22
CA ALA A 86 -7.04 0.88 3.86
C ALA A 86 -5.70 1.15 4.56
N THR A 87 -5.17 0.15 5.27
CA THR A 87 -3.86 0.24 5.94
C THR A 87 -2.74 0.52 4.95
N ALA A 88 -2.70 -0.16 3.80
CA ALA A 88 -1.65 0.06 2.80
C ALA A 88 -1.73 1.44 2.13
N ALA A 89 -2.93 1.99 1.93
CA ALA A 89 -3.09 3.37 1.47
C ALA A 89 -2.61 4.37 2.55
N ALA A 90 -2.98 4.16 3.82
CA ALA A 90 -2.52 4.97 4.94
C ALA A 90 -1.00 4.90 5.13
N ALA A 91 -0.40 3.73 4.93
CA ALA A 91 1.03 3.50 5.07
C ALA A 91 1.86 4.35 4.10
N ALA A 92 1.35 4.65 2.90
CA ALA A 92 2.02 5.57 1.98
C ALA A 92 2.13 6.99 2.55
N LEU A 93 1.11 7.44 3.30
CA LEU A 93 1.15 8.72 3.99
C LEU A 93 2.11 8.69 5.19
N HIS A 94 2.08 7.62 5.98
CA HIS A 94 3.01 7.44 7.11
C HIS A 94 4.47 7.41 6.66
N ALA A 95 4.76 6.73 5.54
CA ALA A 95 6.10 6.69 4.97
C ALA A 95 6.56 8.07 4.45
N ALA A 96 5.63 8.94 4.04
CA ALA A 96 5.94 10.32 3.64
C ALA A 96 6.13 11.25 4.84
N ASP A 97 5.34 11.08 5.91
CA ASP A 97 5.41 11.82 7.17
C ASP A 97 4.89 10.92 8.31
N ALA A 98 5.76 10.64 9.29
CA ALA A 98 5.42 9.75 10.40
C ALA A 98 4.20 10.20 11.20
N THR A 99 3.92 11.51 11.25
CA THR A 99 2.77 12.10 11.96
C THR A 99 1.49 12.12 11.12
N ALA A 100 1.54 11.72 9.85
CA ALA A 100 0.42 11.78 8.90
C ALA A 100 -0.87 11.11 9.40
N LEU A 101 -0.74 10.17 10.34
CA LEU A 101 -1.82 9.34 10.85
C LEU A 101 -2.12 9.57 12.34
N ASP A 102 -1.65 10.66 12.95
CA ASP A 102 -1.91 10.94 14.38
C ASP A 102 -3.40 11.11 14.72
N HIS A 103 -4.24 11.32 13.69
CA HIS A 103 -5.71 11.40 13.80
C HIS A 103 -6.42 10.08 13.44
N CYS A 104 -5.67 9.04 13.08
CA CYS A 104 -6.21 7.72 12.76
C CYS A 104 -6.27 6.82 14.00
#